data_AF-A0A4Y3II40-F1
#
_entry.id   AF-A0A4Y3II40-F1
#
_cell.length_a   1.000
_cell.length_b   1.000
_cell.length_c   1.000
_cell.angle_alpha   90.00
_cell.angle_beta   90.00
_cell.angle_gamma   90.00
#
_symmetry.space_group_name_H-M   'P 1'
#
loop_
_entity.id
_entity.type
_entity.pdbx_description
1 polymer ?
#
loop_
_entity_poly.entity_id
_entity_poly.type
_entity_poly.pdbx_seq_one_letter_code
_entity_poly.pdbx_strand_id
1 'polypeptide(L)'
;MNLTANKKELASQFRWETINAIAYKIGGILFVIGSYFFFPNQAQYSHIGGVIFLIASLIYLVVNVHDMAEIRRYWKSHTAHNRQDRLEYFAGATYMMGTLSFVLGRVVGFEVIGYPIASAWLFIIGSVLFVFGASTNVFLIIRAESVQLLQLMNLTSITFIVGSVLYAIASVPYLWAFESPTDHLLILNFLAWQYMLGSILFLLGGIFNYWRAYLLMQRKIERIES
;
A
#
# COMPACT_ATOMS: atom_id res chain seq x y z
N MET A 1 34.27 18.31 8.44
CA MET A 1 32.86 18.65 8.18
C MET A 1 32.73 18.90 6.67
N ASN A 2 32.23 17.91 5.92
CA ASN A 2 32.28 17.93 4.45
C ASN A 2 30.94 18.45 3.89
N LEU A 3 30.88 19.75 3.58
CA LEU A 3 29.65 20.45 3.19
C LEU A 3 29.03 19.94 1.86
N THR A 4 29.81 19.22 1.04
CA THR A 4 29.36 18.65 -0.24
C THR A 4 28.71 17.26 -0.10
N ALA A 5 29.04 16.52 0.96
CA ALA A 5 28.37 15.24 1.26
C ALA A 5 26.88 15.44 1.52
N ASN A 6 26.54 16.53 2.23
CA ASN A 6 25.18 16.87 2.62
C ASN A 6 24.27 17.21 1.41
N LYS A 7 24.79 17.91 0.39
CA LYS A 7 24.02 18.22 -0.83
C LYS A 7 23.75 16.99 -1.70
N LYS A 8 24.72 16.07 -1.80
CA LYS A 8 24.59 14.85 -2.62
C LYS A 8 23.65 13.83 -1.95
N GLU A 9 23.71 13.70 -0.63
CA GLU A 9 22.76 12.90 0.14
C GLU A 9 21.34 13.48 0.06
N LEU A 10 21.17 14.79 0.21
CA LEU A 10 19.86 15.45 0.10
C LEU A 10 19.25 15.29 -1.30
N ALA A 11 20.05 15.47 -2.37
CA ALA A 11 19.60 15.25 -3.75
C ALA A 11 19.25 13.78 -4.03
N SER A 12 19.98 12.84 -3.44
CA SER A 12 19.67 11.41 -3.53
C SER A 12 18.35 11.09 -2.82
N GLN A 13 18.16 11.59 -1.59
CA GLN A 13 16.92 11.42 -0.83
C GLN A 13 15.72 11.99 -1.58
N PHE A 14 15.84 13.21 -2.12
CA PHE A 14 14.79 13.84 -2.91
C PHE A 14 14.40 13.05 -4.16
N ARG A 15 15.39 12.49 -4.88
CA ARG A 15 15.15 11.63 -6.05
C ARG A 15 14.36 10.38 -5.67
N TRP A 16 14.72 9.74 -4.56
CA TRP A 16 14.02 8.53 -4.09
C TRP A 16 12.62 8.83 -3.60
N GLU A 17 12.41 9.90 -2.84
CA GLU A 17 11.07 10.34 -2.44
C GLU A 17 10.17 10.59 -3.67
N THR A 18 10.74 11.19 -4.73
CA THR A 18 10.04 11.41 -6.00
C THR A 18 9.71 10.09 -6.72
N ILE A 19 10.67 9.16 -6.79
CA ILE A 19 10.47 7.84 -7.41
C ILE A 19 9.39 7.05 -6.66
N ASN A 20 9.45 7.00 -5.33
CA ASN A 20 8.47 6.30 -4.50
C ASN A 20 7.07 6.88 -4.70
N ALA A 21 6.96 8.22 -4.75
CA ALA A 21 5.71 8.89 -5.03
C ALA A 21 5.11 8.54 -6.40
N ILE A 22 5.93 8.49 -7.44
CA ILE A 22 5.49 8.12 -8.79
C ILE A 22 5.07 6.64 -8.80
N ALA A 23 5.86 5.77 -8.19
CA ALA A 23 5.59 4.34 -8.10
C ALA A 23 4.26 4.05 -7.40
N TYR A 24 3.97 4.69 -6.26
CA TYR A 24 2.68 4.54 -5.56
C TYR A 24 1.49 4.95 -6.42
N LYS A 25 1.59 6.08 -7.14
CA LYS A 25 0.52 6.54 -8.04
C LYS A 25 0.29 5.56 -9.18
N ILE A 26 1.36 5.12 -9.85
CA ILE A 26 1.26 4.15 -10.95
C ILE A 26 0.67 2.83 -10.44
N GLY A 27 1.18 2.29 -9.34
CA GLY A 27 0.66 1.05 -8.76
C GLY A 27 -0.82 1.17 -8.36
N GLY A 28 -1.22 2.30 -7.78
CA GLY A 28 -2.62 2.56 -7.41
C GLY A 28 -3.54 2.60 -8.64
N ILE A 29 -3.12 3.26 -9.73
CA ILE A 29 -3.86 3.27 -11.00
C ILE A 29 -3.98 1.85 -11.55
N LEU A 30 -2.90 1.06 -11.52
CA LEU A 30 -2.93 -0.31 -12.00
C LEU A 30 -3.84 -1.20 -11.15
N PHE A 31 -3.91 -1.02 -9.82
CA PHE A 31 -4.88 -1.73 -8.99
C PHE A 31 -6.33 -1.42 -9.37
N VAL A 32 -6.64 -0.15 -9.67
CA VAL A 32 -7.97 0.25 -10.14
C VAL A 32 -8.29 -0.41 -11.48
N ILE A 33 -7.37 -0.34 -12.45
CA ILE A 33 -7.56 -0.97 -13.77
C ILE A 33 -7.67 -2.49 -13.65
N GLY A 34 -6.82 -3.14 -12.84
CA GLY A 34 -6.87 -4.58 -12.61
C GLY A 34 -8.18 -5.02 -11.98
N SER A 35 -8.68 -4.27 -11.00
CA SER A 35 -9.95 -4.56 -10.33
C SER A 35 -11.16 -4.47 -11.26
N TYR A 36 -11.11 -3.62 -12.30
CA TYR A 36 -12.17 -3.56 -13.32
C TYR A 36 -12.36 -4.90 -14.05
N PHE A 37 -11.27 -5.61 -14.34
CA PHE A 37 -11.32 -6.89 -15.04
C PHE A 37 -11.82 -8.05 -14.15
N PHE A 38 -12.01 -7.84 -12.84
CA PHE A 38 -12.62 -8.83 -11.94
C PHE A 38 -14.14 -8.74 -11.86
N PHE A 39 -14.76 -7.77 -12.55
CA PHE A 39 -16.21 -7.76 -12.67
C PHE A 39 -16.70 -8.97 -13.49
N PRO A 40 -17.84 -9.60 -13.14
CA PRO A 40 -18.36 -10.75 -13.87
C PRO A 40 -18.58 -10.50 -15.37
N ASN A 41 -18.96 -9.28 -15.76
CA ASN A 41 -19.12 -8.91 -17.17
C ASN A 41 -17.78 -8.83 -17.94
N GLN A 42 -16.65 -8.82 -17.23
CA GLN A 42 -15.29 -8.85 -17.78
C GLN A 42 -14.59 -10.20 -17.57
N ALA A 43 -15.31 -11.26 -17.17
CA ALA A 43 -14.71 -12.54 -16.77
C ALA A 43 -13.74 -13.14 -17.83
N GLN A 44 -14.04 -12.94 -19.13
CA GLN A 44 -13.17 -13.38 -20.25
C GLN A 44 -11.77 -12.72 -20.25
N TYR A 45 -11.62 -11.56 -19.59
CA TYR A 45 -10.38 -10.79 -19.48
C TYR A 45 -9.78 -10.85 -18.06
N SER A 46 -10.29 -11.71 -17.19
CA SER A 46 -9.84 -11.84 -15.79
C SER A 46 -8.35 -12.14 -15.66
N HIS A 47 -7.76 -12.88 -16.61
CA HIS A 47 -6.32 -13.13 -16.67
C HIS A 47 -5.52 -11.83 -16.84
N ILE A 48 -5.97 -10.92 -17.71
CA ILE A 48 -5.35 -9.59 -17.91
C ILE A 48 -5.43 -8.80 -16.60
N GLY A 49 -6.60 -8.81 -15.94
CA GLY A 49 -6.77 -8.23 -14.61
C GLY A 49 -5.75 -8.76 -13.60
N GLY A 50 -5.60 -10.08 -13.55
CA GLY A 50 -4.63 -10.75 -12.68
C GLY A 50 -3.18 -10.33 -12.92
N VAL A 51 -2.76 -10.20 -14.18
CA VAL A 51 -1.41 -9.73 -14.54
C VAL A 51 -1.19 -8.28 -14.14
N ILE A 52 -2.15 -7.39 -14.45
CA ILE A 52 -2.08 -5.97 -14.05
C ILE A 52 -1.99 -5.85 -12.53
N PHE A 53 -2.80 -6.62 -11.81
CA PHE A 53 -2.81 -6.65 -10.35
C PHE A 53 -1.47 -7.15 -9.76
N LEU A 54 -0.83 -8.12 -10.41
CA LEU A 54 0.51 -8.59 -10.02
C LEU A 54 1.54 -7.49 -10.21
N ILE A 55 1.55 -6.81 -11.36
CA ILE A 55 2.48 -5.72 -11.65
C ILE A 55 2.31 -4.60 -10.61
N ALA A 56 1.07 -4.21 -10.30
CA ALA A 56 0.77 -3.23 -9.25
C ALA A 56 1.35 -3.65 -7.89
N SER A 57 1.15 -4.92 -7.51
CA SER A 57 1.66 -5.49 -6.26
C SER A 57 3.19 -5.51 -6.20
N LEU A 58 3.86 -5.81 -7.33
CA LEU A 58 5.32 -5.80 -7.43
C LEU A 58 5.88 -4.38 -7.30
N ILE A 59 5.24 -3.38 -7.90
CA ILE A 59 5.63 -1.96 -7.75
C ILE A 59 5.56 -1.57 -6.27
N TYR A 60 4.45 -1.88 -5.60
CA TYR A 60 4.29 -1.61 -4.17
C TYR A 60 5.32 -2.38 -3.31
N LEU A 61 5.65 -3.62 -3.67
CA LEU A 61 6.67 -4.39 -2.97
C LEU A 61 8.05 -3.73 -3.07
N VAL A 62 8.45 -3.26 -4.26
CA VAL A 62 9.74 -2.55 -4.42
C VAL A 62 9.81 -1.33 -3.52
N VAL A 63 8.74 -0.53 -3.47
CA VAL A 63 8.70 0.66 -2.62
C VAL A 63 8.77 0.29 -1.14
N ASN A 64 7.97 -0.68 -0.68
CA ASN A 64 8.00 -1.10 0.72
C ASN A 64 9.33 -1.76 1.13
N VAL A 65 9.99 -2.48 0.22
CA VAL A 65 11.34 -3.03 0.47
C VAL A 65 12.35 -1.90 0.62
N HIS A 66 12.27 -0.86 -0.22
CA HIS A 66 13.11 0.32 -0.10
C HIS A 66 12.90 1.04 1.24
N ASP A 67 11.64 1.36 1.57
CA ASP A 67 11.28 2.05 2.82
C ASP A 67 11.72 1.22 4.04
N MET A 68 11.49 -0.09 4.02
CA MET A 68 11.95 -0.99 5.10
C MET A 68 13.48 -1.07 5.18
N ALA A 69 14.19 -1.02 4.05
CA ALA A 69 15.64 -1.00 4.04
C ALA A 69 16.19 0.29 4.69
N GLU A 70 15.55 1.44 4.47
CA GLU A 70 15.90 2.70 5.11
C GLU A 70 15.66 2.65 6.62
N ILE A 71 14.47 2.20 7.05
CA ILE A 71 14.13 2.01 8.47
C ILE A 71 15.14 1.07 9.14
N ARG A 72 15.51 -0.04 8.48
CA ARG A 72 16.49 -1.00 9.01
C ARG A 72 17.90 -0.42 9.09
N ARG A 73 18.31 0.44 8.14
CA ARG A 73 19.61 1.14 8.22
C ARG A 73 19.63 2.10 9.40
N TYR A 74 18.58 2.91 9.55
CA TYR A 74 18.42 3.82 10.69
C TYR A 74 18.42 3.05 12.02
N TRP A 75 17.73 1.91 12.09
CA TRP A 75 17.72 1.05 13.26
C TRP A 75 19.12 0.52 13.61
N LYS A 76 19.91 0.09 12.62
CA LYS A 76 21.27 -0.40 12.89
C LYS A 76 22.25 0.70 13.29
N SER A 77 22.04 1.94 12.83
CA SER A 77 22.96 3.05 13.09
C SER A 77 22.76 3.72 14.46
N HIS A 78 21.70 3.37 15.19
CA HIS A 78 21.39 3.93 16.51
C HIS A 78 21.37 2.85 17.58
N THR A 79 21.93 3.12 18.75
CA THR A 79 22.04 2.15 19.86
C THR A 79 20.82 2.14 20.78
N ALA A 80 20.05 3.23 20.79
CA ALA A 80 18.83 3.38 21.58
C ALA A 80 17.65 3.62 20.64
N HIS A 81 16.55 2.90 20.87
CA HIS A 81 15.31 3.02 20.10
C HIS A 81 14.18 3.41 21.02
N ASN A 82 13.61 4.57 20.75
CA ASN A 82 12.45 5.08 21.47
C ASN A 82 11.17 4.36 20.98
N ARG A 83 10.02 4.72 21.57
CA ARG A 83 8.73 4.12 21.18
C ARG A 83 8.35 4.42 19.72
N GLN A 84 8.72 5.58 19.20
CA GLN A 84 8.42 5.99 17.83
C GLN A 84 9.19 5.12 16.82
N ASP A 85 10.50 4.92 17.04
CA ASP A 85 11.32 4.08 16.16
C ASP A 85 10.74 2.66 16.07
N ARG A 86 10.24 2.11 17.20
CA ARG A 86 9.58 0.80 17.26
C ARG A 86 8.28 0.76 16.46
N LEU A 87 7.46 1.82 16.54
CA LEU A 87 6.21 1.92 15.81
C LEU A 87 6.47 2.08 14.30
N GLU A 88 7.45 2.88 13.91
CA GLU A 88 7.87 3.02 12.50
C GLU A 88 8.38 1.70 11.93
N TYR A 89 9.21 0.97 12.68
CA TYR A 89 9.68 -0.36 12.29
C TYR A 89 8.53 -1.36 12.13
N PHE A 90 7.61 -1.38 13.09
CA PHE A 90 6.44 -2.26 13.03
C PHE A 90 5.54 -1.92 11.82
N ALA A 91 5.25 -0.63 11.61
CA ALA A 91 4.48 -0.18 10.44
C ALA A 91 5.16 -0.61 9.14
N GLY A 92 6.45 -0.29 8.95
CA GLY A 92 7.21 -0.70 7.76
C GLY A 92 7.22 -2.21 7.52
N ALA A 93 7.42 -3.00 8.58
CA ALA A 93 7.40 -4.46 8.49
C ALA A 93 6.02 -5.00 8.06
N THR A 94 4.94 -4.49 8.65
CA THR A 94 3.57 -4.91 8.28
C THR A 94 3.21 -4.53 6.85
N TYR A 95 3.59 -3.34 6.37
CA TYR A 95 3.39 -2.98 4.96
C TYR A 95 4.17 -3.88 4.00
N MET A 96 5.45 -4.14 4.29
CA MET A 96 6.28 -5.02 3.46
C MET A 96 5.75 -6.46 3.43
N MET A 97 5.37 -7.01 4.58
CA MET A 97 4.79 -8.36 4.64
C MET A 97 3.40 -8.40 3.99
N GLY A 98 2.61 -7.32 4.11
CA GLY A 98 1.32 -7.20 3.45
C GLY A 98 1.43 -7.22 1.93
N THR A 99 2.36 -6.45 1.36
CA THR A 99 2.61 -6.46 -0.09
C THR A 99 3.18 -7.78 -0.59
N LEU A 100 4.07 -8.41 0.19
CA LEU A 100 4.56 -9.75 -0.14
C LEU A 100 3.40 -10.77 -0.21
N SER A 101 2.48 -10.73 0.75
CA SER A 101 1.28 -11.58 0.72
C SER A 101 0.43 -11.33 -0.52
N PHE A 102 0.25 -10.08 -0.95
CA PHE A 102 -0.50 -9.76 -2.18
C PHE A 102 0.19 -10.29 -3.45
N VAL A 103 1.52 -10.15 -3.55
CA VAL A 103 2.30 -10.71 -4.67
C VAL A 103 2.15 -12.22 -4.70
N LEU A 104 2.37 -12.90 -3.58
CA LEU A 104 2.28 -14.36 -3.49
C LEU A 104 0.85 -14.83 -3.75
N GLY A 105 -0.15 -14.15 -3.19
CA GLY A 105 -1.57 -14.45 -3.39
C GLY A 105 -1.94 -14.39 -4.86
N ARG A 106 -1.54 -13.32 -5.56
CA ARG A 106 -1.78 -13.20 -7.00
C ARG A 106 -1.04 -14.27 -7.81
N VAL A 107 0.20 -14.61 -7.45
CA VAL A 107 0.96 -15.69 -8.12
C VAL A 107 0.22 -17.02 -7.98
N VAL A 108 -0.08 -17.47 -6.77
CA VAL A 108 -0.71 -18.78 -6.55
C VAL A 108 -2.17 -18.84 -7.03
N GLY A 109 -2.82 -17.69 -7.19
CA GLY A 109 -4.16 -17.54 -7.74
C GLY A 109 -4.24 -17.51 -9.27
N PHE A 110 -3.14 -17.66 -10.02
CA PHE A 110 -3.23 -17.91 -11.46
C PHE A 110 -3.71 -19.33 -11.74
N GLU A 111 -4.53 -19.50 -12.78
CA GLU A 111 -5.07 -20.80 -13.19
C GLU A 111 -3.97 -21.84 -13.44
N VAL A 112 -2.83 -21.43 -13.97
CA VAL A 112 -1.66 -22.30 -14.20
C VAL A 112 -1.11 -22.90 -12.90
N ILE A 113 -1.20 -22.19 -11.78
CA ILE A 113 -0.75 -22.68 -10.47
C ILE A 113 -1.89 -23.36 -9.71
N GLY A 114 -3.10 -22.80 -9.77
CA GLY A 114 -4.32 -23.49 -9.35
C GLY A 114 -4.59 -23.58 -7.84
N TYR A 115 -4.12 -22.62 -7.02
CA TYR A 115 -4.39 -22.59 -5.57
C TYR A 115 -5.27 -21.39 -5.13
N PRO A 116 -6.55 -21.34 -5.53
CA PRO A 116 -7.44 -20.20 -5.23
C PRO A 116 -7.68 -20.00 -3.73
N ILE A 117 -7.77 -21.08 -2.94
CA ILE A 117 -7.96 -21.00 -1.49
C ILE A 117 -6.74 -20.37 -0.80
N ALA A 118 -5.53 -20.79 -1.20
CA ALA A 118 -4.30 -20.21 -0.66
C ALA A 118 -4.15 -18.73 -1.07
N SER A 119 -4.52 -18.40 -2.31
CA SER A 119 -4.60 -17.02 -2.80
C SER A 119 -5.52 -16.16 -1.92
N ALA A 120 -6.74 -16.63 -1.64
CA ALA A 120 -7.70 -15.91 -0.80
C ALA A 120 -7.14 -15.65 0.61
N TRP A 121 -6.53 -16.65 1.26
CA TRP A 121 -5.90 -16.45 2.57
C TRP A 121 -4.75 -15.46 2.55
N LEU A 122 -3.91 -15.48 1.51
CA LEU A 122 -2.82 -14.53 1.36
C LEU A 122 -3.34 -13.09 1.20
N PHE A 123 -4.42 -12.86 0.45
CA PHE A 123 -5.05 -11.54 0.39
C PHE A 123 -5.64 -11.12 1.73
N ILE A 124 -6.34 -12.02 2.46
CA ILE A 124 -6.88 -11.72 3.80
C ILE A 124 -5.75 -11.33 4.76
N ILE A 125 -4.69 -12.14 4.85
CA ILE A 125 -3.55 -11.88 5.73
C ILE A 125 -2.88 -10.56 5.35
N GLY A 126 -2.65 -10.33 4.05
CA GLY A 126 -2.04 -9.10 3.56
C GLY A 126 -2.86 -7.87 3.94
N SER A 127 -4.18 -7.93 3.79
CA SER A 127 -5.09 -6.84 4.14
C SER A 127 -5.11 -6.57 5.64
N VAL A 128 -5.10 -7.61 6.48
CA VAL A 128 -5.02 -7.44 7.93
C VAL A 128 -3.70 -6.78 8.34
N LEU A 129 -2.58 -7.16 7.72
CA LEU A 129 -1.30 -6.52 7.93
C LEU A 129 -1.32 -5.04 7.53
N PHE A 130 -1.94 -4.68 6.40
CA PHE A 130 -2.10 -3.28 6.01
C PHE A 130 -2.96 -2.48 7.00
N VAL A 131 -4.04 -3.07 7.55
CA VAL A 131 -4.81 -2.43 8.63
C VAL A 131 -3.93 -2.14 9.84
N PHE A 132 -3.10 -3.09 10.26
CA PHE A 132 -2.18 -2.88 11.39
C PHE A 132 -1.13 -1.80 11.09
N GLY A 133 -0.53 -1.80 9.89
CA GLY A 133 0.43 -0.79 9.49
C GLY A 133 -0.16 0.62 9.45
N ALA A 134 -1.33 0.76 8.83
CA ALA A 134 -2.02 2.04 8.74
C ALA A 134 -2.54 2.53 10.09
N SER A 135 -3.02 1.64 10.95
CA SER A 135 -3.40 1.97 12.33
C SER A 135 -2.20 2.39 13.17
N THR A 136 -1.04 1.76 12.97
CA THR A 136 0.21 2.17 13.63
C THR A 136 0.62 3.58 13.22
N ASN A 137 0.48 3.90 11.93
CA ASN A 137 0.73 5.24 11.42
C ASN A 137 -0.14 6.30 12.12
N VAL A 138 -1.38 5.99 12.52
CA VAL A 138 -2.24 6.94 13.27
C VAL A 138 -1.59 7.42 14.57
N PHE A 139 -0.90 6.53 15.31
CA PHE A 139 -0.19 6.93 16.53
C PHE A 139 1.01 7.85 16.25
N LEU A 140 1.58 7.79 15.06
CA LEU A 140 2.67 8.67 14.62
C LEU A 140 2.16 10.08 14.23
N ILE A 141 0.85 10.25 13.97
CA ILE A 141 0.25 11.51 13.47
C ILE A 141 0.31 12.64 14.51
N ILE A 142 0.20 12.33 15.80
CA ILE A 142 -0.01 13.30 16.90
C ILE A 142 1.08 14.39 16.98
N ARG A 143 2.20 14.23 16.28
CA ARG A 143 3.37 15.13 16.32
C ARG A 143 3.62 15.93 15.04
N ALA A 144 2.63 16.06 14.15
CA ALA A 144 2.79 16.81 12.90
C ALA A 144 3.03 18.32 13.16
N GLU A 145 3.96 18.93 12.43
CA GLU A 145 4.35 20.35 12.59
C GLU A 145 3.25 21.35 12.20
N SER A 146 2.16 20.90 11.58
CA SER A 146 1.03 21.76 11.21
C SER A 146 -0.26 20.97 11.05
N VAL A 147 -1.40 21.66 11.19
CA VAL A 147 -2.75 21.09 10.97
C VAL A 147 -2.90 20.49 9.56
N GLN A 148 -2.35 21.13 8.53
CA GLN A 148 -2.42 20.63 7.15
C GLN A 148 -1.73 19.26 7.01
N LEU A 149 -0.51 19.13 7.54
CA LEU A 149 0.22 17.85 7.53
C LEU A 149 -0.50 16.78 8.35
N LEU A 150 -1.06 17.16 9.50
CA LEU A 150 -1.87 16.29 10.34
C LEU A 150 -3.08 15.73 9.57
N GLN A 151 -3.81 16.59 8.86
CA GLN A 151 -4.98 16.21 8.07
C GLN A 151 -4.61 15.28 6.91
N LEU A 152 -3.52 15.56 6.18
CA LEU A 152 -3.06 14.68 5.10
C LEU A 152 -2.61 13.32 5.61
N MET A 153 -1.95 13.26 6.77
CA MET A 153 -1.60 11.99 7.42
C MET A 153 -2.87 11.22 7.82
N ASN A 154 -3.88 11.89 8.39
CA ASN A 154 -5.14 11.26 8.75
C ASN A 154 -5.88 10.71 7.53
N LEU A 155 -6.00 11.51 6.46
CA LEU A 155 -6.63 11.07 5.21
C LEU A 155 -5.91 9.86 4.61
N THR A 156 -4.57 9.87 4.62
CA THR A 156 -3.75 8.73 4.17
C THR A 156 -4.06 7.47 4.99
N SER A 157 -4.01 7.55 6.33
CA SER A 157 -4.25 6.40 7.18
C SER A 157 -5.69 5.88 7.06
N ILE A 158 -6.69 6.76 7.04
CA ILE A 158 -8.10 6.36 6.94
C ILE A 158 -8.36 5.64 5.60
N THR A 159 -7.88 6.20 4.49
CA THR A 159 -8.09 5.59 3.17
C THR A 159 -7.40 4.23 3.07
N PHE A 160 -6.19 4.08 3.61
CA PHE A 160 -5.52 2.77 3.67
C PHE A 160 -6.22 1.78 4.58
N ILE A 161 -6.70 2.19 5.77
CA ILE A 161 -7.45 1.30 6.67
C ILE A 161 -8.72 0.81 5.98
N VAL A 162 -9.56 1.74 5.50
CA VAL A 162 -10.85 1.39 4.88
C VAL A 162 -10.63 0.56 3.61
N GLY A 163 -9.66 0.94 2.77
CA GLY A 163 -9.31 0.17 1.58
C GLY A 163 -8.86 -1.24 1.91
N SER A 164 -8.02 -1.40 2.92
CA SER A 164 -7.56 -2.72 3.39
C SER A 164 -8.69 -3.59 3.92
N VAL A 165 -9.62 -2.99 4.68
CA VAL A 165 -10.81 -3.69 5.18
C VAL A 165 -11.70 -4.16 4.04
N LEU A 166 -11.93 -3.33 3.02
CA LEU A 166 -12.70 -3.73 1.84
C LEU A 166 -12.07 -4.92 1.13
N TYR A 167 -10.73 -4.91 0.96
CA TYR A 167 -10.01 -6.06 0.39
C TYR A 167 -10.14 -7.33 1.24
N ALA A 168 -10.02 -7.22 2.57
CA ALA A 168 -10.16 -8.36 3.47
C ALA A 168 -11.56 -8.98 3.33
N ILE A 169 -12.60 -8.15 3.39
CA ILE A 169 -13.99 -8.59 3.26
C ILE A 169 -14.24 -9.20 1.88
N ALA A 170 -13.72 -8.59 0.81
CA ALA A 170 -13.86 -9.11 -0.55
C ALA A 170 -13.18 -10.46 -0.75
N SER A 171 -12.14 -10.75 0.02
CA SER A 171 -11.37 -11.99 -0.09
C SER A 171 -12.04 -13.18 0.62
N VAL A 172 -12.85 -12.93 1.66
CA VAL A 172 -13.47 -14.00 2.46
C VAL A 172 -14.42 -14.88 1.64
N PRO A 173 -15.32 -14.36 0.79
CA PRO A 173 -16.26 -15.20 0.05
C PRO A 173 -15.63 -16.11 -1.01
N TYR A 174 -14.36 -15.89 -1.38
CA TYR A 174 -13.61 -16.85 -2.20
C TYR A 174 -13.30 -18.16 -1.46
N LEU A 175 -13.56 -18.22 -0.14
CA LEU A 175 -13.47 -19.44 0.67
C LEU A 175 -14.81 -20.19 0.76
N TRP A 176 -15.90 -19.62 0.22
CA TRP A 176 -17.23 -20.21 0.30
C TRP A 176 -17.49 -21.18 -0.87
N ALA A 177 -18.34 -22.16 -0.61
CA ALA A 177 -18.96 -22.97 -1.65
C ALA A 177 -20.37 -22.43 -1.92
N PHE A 178 -20.71 -22.23 -3.18
CA PHE A 178 -22.02 -21.75 -3.61
C PHE A 178 -22.79 -22.88 -4.32
N GLU A 179 -24.02 -23.13 -3.88
CA GLU A 179 -24.91 -24.09 -4.53
C GLU A 179 -25.63 -23.48 -5.74
N SER A 180 -25.99 -22.19 -5.65
CA SER A 180 -26.70 -21.44 -6.69
C SER A 180 -25.72 -20.63 -7.56
N PRO A 181 -25.70 -20.84 -8.89
CA PRO A 181 -24.89 -20.04 -9.82
C PRO A 181 -25.27 -18.55 -9.80
N THR A 182 -26.55 -18.23 -9.60
CA THR A 182 -27.05 -16.85 -9.53
C THR A 182 -26.50 -16.14 -8.30
N ASP A 183 -26.49 -16.82 -7.15
CA ASP A 183 -25.98 -16.25 -5.90
C ASP A 183 -24.47 -16.05 -6.00
N HIS A 184 -23.76 -17.00 -6.61
CA HIS A 184 -22.33 -16.89 -6.87
C HIS A 184 -22.02 -15.65 -7.72
N LEU A 185 -22.74 -15.42 -8.82
CA LEU A 185 -22.55 -14.24 -9.67
C LEU A 185 -22.86 -12.92 -8.95
N LEU A 186 -23.94 -12.88 -8.16
CA LEU A 186 -24.30 -11.71 -7.37
C LEU A 186 -23.19 -11.35 -6.37
N ILE A 187 -22.67 -12.37 -5.67
CA ILE A 187 -21.56 -12.19 -4.75
C ILE A 187 -20.31 -11.73 -5.49
N LEU A 188 -19.89 -12.39 -6.57
CA LEU A 188 -18.71 -11.98 -7.34
C LEU A 188 -18.78 -10.50 -7.80
N ASN A 189 -19.95 -10.04 -8.23
CA ASN A 189 -20.15 -8.64 -8.59
C ASN A 189 -19.97 -7.70 -7.38
N PHE A 190 -20.49 -8.08 -6.21
CA PHE A 190 -20.29 -7.33 -4.97
C PHE A 190 -18.82 -7.30 -4.54
N LEU A 191 -18.09 -8.42 -4.62
CA LEU A 191 -16.65 -8.47 -4.31
C LEU A 191 -15.83 -7.59 -5.26
N ALA A 192 -16.15 -7.60 -6.55
CA ALA A 192 -15.48 -6.77 -7.55
C ALA A 192 -15.60 -5.28 -7.21
N TRP A 193 -16.78 -4.83 -6.75
CA TRP A 193 -16.97 -3.47 -6.25
C TRP A 193 -16.14 -3.16 -5.00
N GLN A 194 -16.03 -4.10 -4.06
CA GLN A 194 -15.20 -3.91 -2.87
C GLN A 194 -13.71 -3.76 -3.23
N TYR A 195 -13.19 -4.60 -4.13
CA TYR A 195 -11.82 -4.45 -4.63
C TYR A 195 -11.60 -3.14 -5.40
N MET A 196 -12.58 -2.74 -6.23
CA MET A 196 -12.54 -1.48 -6.97
C MET A 196 -12.48 -0.27 -6.02
N LEU A 197 -13.41 -0.19 -5.08
CA LEU A 197 -13.45 0.89 -4.10
C LEU A 197 -12.21 0.88 -3.19
N GLY A 198 -11.76 -0.30 -2.77
CA GLY A 198 -10.51 -0.46 -2.05
C GLY A 198 -9.32 0.09 -2.83
N SER A 199 -9.21 -0.24 -4.12
CA SER A 199 -8.14 0.24 -5.01
C SER A 199 -8.16 1.76 -5.15
N ILE A 200 -9.34 2.35 -5.31
CA ILE A 200 -9.53 3.80 -5.39
C ILE A 200 -9.06 4.47 -4.09
N LEU A 201 -9.40 3.89 -2.93
CA LEU A 201 -8.94 4.42 -1.64
C LEU A 201 -7.43 4.30 -1.48
N PHE A 202 -6.81 3.21 -1.89
CA PHE A 202 -5.34 3.10 -1.91
C PHE A 202 -4.68 4.13 -2.85
N LEU A 203 -5.27 4.39 -4.00
CA LEU A 203 -4.79 5.44 -4.91
C LEU A 203 -4.89 6.83 -4.25
N LEU A 204 -6.04 7.15 -3.63
CA LEU A 204 -6.25 8.41 -2.93
C LEU A 204 -5.28 8.57 -1.75
N GLY A 205 -5.07 7.52 -0.95
CA GLY A 205 -4.10 7.52 0.13
C GLY A 205 -2.68 7.77 -0.37
N GLY A 206 -2.29 7.18 -1.51
CA GLY A 206 -1.03 7.47 -2.18
C GLY A 206 -0.90 8.93 -2.62
N ILE A 207 -1.98 9.52 -3.16
CA ILE A 207 -2.02 10.94 -3.53
C ILE A 207 -1.87 11.86 -2.31
N PHE A 208 -2.59 11.57 -1.22
CA PHE A 208 -2.49 12.35 0.02
C PHE A 208 -1.10 12.26 0.66
N ASN A 209 -0.49 11.06 0.66
CA ASN A 209 0.86 10.88 1.17
C ASN A 209 1.90 11.64 0.32
N TYR A 210 1.73 11.63 -1.01
CA TYR A 210 2.60 12.43 -1.89
C TYR A 210 2.45 13.93 -1.62
N TRP A 211 1.22 14.43 -1.50
CA TRP A 211 0.99 15.84 -1.20
C TRP A 211 1.64 16.23 0.14
N ARG A 212 1.53 15.37 1.16
CA ARG A 212 2.21 15.56 2.45
C ARG A 212 3.73 15.69 2.26
N ALA A 213 4.35 14.77 1.53
CA ALA A 213 5.79 14.79 1.28
C ALA A 213 6.23 16.06 0.55
N TYR A 214 5.46 16.48 -0.46
CA TYR A 214 5.70 17.74 -1.17
C TYR A 214 5.69 18.96 -0.25
N LEU A 215 4.67 19.10 0.61
CA LEU A 215 4.58 20.22 1.55
C LEU A 215 5.70 20.21 2.59
N LEU A 216 6.13 19.03 3.04
CA LEU A 216 7.28 18.91 3.95
C LEU A 216 8.57 19.38 3.28
N MET A 217 8.79 19.02 2.02
CA MET A 217 9.98 19.45 1.27
C MET A 217 9.98 20.94 1.00
N GLN A 218 8.85 21.50 0.58
CA GLN A 218 8.71 22.94 0.33
C GLN A 218 9.10 23.75 1.58
N ARG A 219 8.57 23.38 2.75
CA ARG A 219 8.88 24.07 4.02
C ARG A 219 10.34 23.90 4.45
N LYS A 220 10.96 22.75 4.17
CA LYS A 220 12.40 22.56 4.44
C LYS A 220 13.25 23.49 3.58
N ILE A 221 12.89 23.68 2.31
CA ILE A 221 13.59 24.61 1.40
C ILE A 221 13.43 26.04 1.90
N GLU A 222 12.20 26.48 2.22
CA GLU A 222 11.93 27.83 2.74
C GLU A 222 12.74 28.13 4.02
N ARG A 223 12.89 27.16 4.93
CA ARG A 223 13.71 27.31 6.15
C ARG A 223 15.22 27.36 5.91
N ILE A 224 15.72 26.83 4.78
CA ILE A 224 17.14 26.89 4.41
C ILE A 224 17.46 28.24 3.74
N GLU A 225 16.48 28.84 3.08
CA GLU A 225 16.61 30.13 2.38
C GLU A 225 16.37 31.35 3.28
N SER A 226 15.75 31.17 4.46
CA SER A 226 15.53 32.21 5.49
C SER A 226 16.71 32.35 6.46
#